data_AF-A0A7D6CMT6-F1
#
_entry.id   AF-A0A7D6CMT6-F1
#
_cell.length_a   1.000
_cell.length_b   1.000
_cell.length_c   1.000
_cell.angle_alpha   90.00
_cell.angle_beta   90.00
_cell.angle_gamma   90.00
#
_symmetry.space_group_name_H-M   'P 1'
#
loop_
_entity.id
_entity.type
_entity.pdbx_description
1 polymer ?
#
loop_
_entity_poly.entity_id
_entity_poly.type
_entity_poly.pdbx_seq_one_letter_code
_entity_poly.pdbx_strand_id
1 'polypeptide(L)'
;MSRPRSRRALLASAVTTAAVSTGGFEHVSNATNRPAFESGTIPADYYDCHSVTRPDPDVLTDDDALVTLPYPTPPSWTEKDDSSDHASSPVLVDSAAAYATEFERAYRRNEFIARFGNETRTLSLRRTEHRTAAVGSATNADAVMVAIRYNLATGTRHSAADPRDEWDIRVTYYIDENVVLRARYDGVAEELALEPDPRWEGDLVACFGRE
;
A
#
# COMPACT_ATOMS: atom_id res chain seq x y z
N MET A 1 -83.71 -5.98 -35.84
CA MET A 1 -83.72 -5.16 -34.61
C MET A 1 -82.69 -5.79 -33.68
N SER A 2 -81.60 -5.19 -33.19
CA SER A 2 -81.15 -3.80 -33.05
C SER A 2 -79.62 -3.81 -32.82
N ARG A 3 -78.91 -2.76 -33.24
CA ARG A 3 -77.48 -2.50 -32.94
C ARG A 3 -77.28 -2.10 -31.47
N PRO A 4 -76.07 -2.33 -30.92
CA PRO A 4 -75.31 -1.23 -30.32
C PRO A 4 -73.83 -1.26 -30.76
N ARG A 5 -73.32 -0.24 -31.47
CA ARG A 5 -72.55 0.91 -30.96
C ARG A 5 -71.38 0.54 -30.02
N SER A 6 -70.26 0.15 -30.63
CA SER A 6 -68.93 0.12 -30.00
C SER A 6 -68.43 1.56 -29.78
N ARG A 7 -68.06 1.87 -28.54
CA ARG A 7 -67.50 3.17 -28.13
C ARG A 7 -65.97 3.07 -28.17
N ARG A 8 -65.35 4.05 -28.83
CA ARG A 8 -63.91 4.37 -28.77
C ARG A 8 -63.49 4.62 -27.32
N ALA A 9 -62.36 4.06 -26.93
CA ALA A 9 -61.53 4.58 -25.85
C ALA A 9 -60.08 4.65 -26.36
N LEU A 10 -59.59 5.88 -26.54
CA LEU A 10 -58.20 6.19 -26.84
C LEU A 10 -57.44 6.14 -25.51
N LEU A 11 -56.46 5.25 -25.38
CA LEU A 11 -55.47 5.32 -24.31
C LEU A 11 -54.21 5.94 -24.90
N ALA A 12 -53.96 7.18 -24.50
CA ALA A 12 -52.71 7.88 -24.72
C ALA A 12 -51.71 7.38 -23.68
N SER A 13 -50.71 6.61 -24.11
CA SER A 13 -49.58 6.24 -23.26
C SER A 13 -48.51 7.32 -23.39
N ALA A 14 -48.26 8.02 -22.28
CA ALA A 14 -47.17 8.97 -22.16
C ALA A 14 -45.83 8.25 -22.22
N VAL A 15 -44.93 8.71 -23.08
CA VAL A 15 -43.53 8.28 -23.12
C VAL A 15 -42.77 9.09 -22.07
N THR A 16 -42.41 8.46 -20.96
CA THR A 16 -41.50 9.06 -19.97
C THR A 16 -40.08 8.92 -20.50
N THR A 17 -39.52 9.99 -21.06
CA THR A 17 -38.09 10.07 -21.35
C THR A 17 -37.33 10.09 -20.02
N ALA A 18 -36.67 8.98 -19.70
CA ALA A 18 -35.67 8.94 -18.65
C ALA A 18 -34.45 9.74 -19.12
N ALA A 19 -34.23 10.91 -18.53
CA ALA A 19 -32.96 11.61 -18.66
C ALA A 19 -31.91 10.78 -17.90
N VAL A 20 -30.98 10.18 -18.64
CA VAL A 20 -29.77 9.60 -18.06
C VAL A 20 -28.91 10.78 -17.61
N SER A 21 -28.96 11.12 -16.32
CA SER A 21 -27.94 11.96 -15.73
C SER A 21 -26.65 11.16 -15.76
N THR A 22 -25.73 11.55 -16.64
CA THR A 22 -24.31 11.23 -16.51
C THR A 22 -23.88 11.79 -15.15
N GLY A 23 -23.93 10.94 -14.12
CA GLY A 23 -23.34 11.21 -12.82
C GLY A 23 -21.84 11.31 -13.03
N GLY A 24 -21.37 12.51 -13.35
CA GLY A 24 -19.99 12.89 -13.15
C GLY A 24 -19.73 12.78 -11.66
N PHE A 25 -19.12 11.68 -11.25
CA PHE A 25 -18.48 11.62 -9.95
C PHE A 25 -17.26 12.54 -10.05
N GLU A 26 -17.46 13.82 -9.78
CA GLU A 26 -16.37 14.64 -9.28
C GLU A 26 -15.99 14.04 -7.92
N HIS A 27 -14.99 13.16 -7.94
CA HIS A 27 -14.21 12.86 -6.75
C HIS A 27 -13.54 14.19 -6.37
N VAL A 28 -14.23 14.98 -5.54
CA VAL A 28 -13.57 16.00 -4.74
C VAL A 28 -12.75 15.24 -3.71
N SER A 29 -11.54 14.85 -4.11
CA SER A 29 -10.47 14.46 -3.20
C SER A 29 -10.30 15.62 -2.23
N ASN A 30 -10.84 15.46 -1.03
CA ASN A 30 -10.77 16.46 0.04
C ASN A 30 -9.37 16.42 0.68
N ALA A 31 -8.33 16.47 -0.15
CA ALA A 31 -6.92 16.44 0.23
C ALA A 31 -6.41 17.84 0.64
N THR A 32 -7.24 18.88 0.52
CA THR A 32 -6.80 20.29 0.54
C THR A 32 -6.79 20.97 1.92
N ASN A 33 -7.09 20.26 3.02
CA ASN A 33 -7.19 20.87 4.36
C ASN A 33 -6.27 20.24 5.44
N ARG A 34 -5.30 19.41 5.07
CA ARG A 34 -4.30 18.91 6.02
C ARG A 34 -3.11 19.88 6.05
N PRO A 35 -2.65 20.35 7.23
CA PRO A 35 -1.48 21.22 7.29
C PRO A 35 -0.29 20.45 6.71
N ALA A 36 0.33 21.01 5.68
CA ALA A 36 1.56 20.44 5.15
C ALA A 36 2.62 20.46 6.25
N PHE A 37 3.36 19.36 6.42
CA PHE A 37 4.60 19.41 7.18
C PHE A 37 5.51 20.44 6.51
N GLU A 38 6.03 21.43 7.25
CA GLU A 38 6.82 22.54 6.67
C GLU A 38 8.04 22.04 5.88
N SER A 39 8.59 20.89 6.27
CA SER A 39 9.69 20.17 5.59
C SER A 39 9.23 19.03 4.67
N GLY A 40 7.95 18.65 4.72
CA GLY A 40 7.44 17.40 4.15
C GLY A 40 7.83 16.15 4.94
N THR A 41 8.79 16.22 5.87
CA THR A 41 9.16 15.12 6.75
C THR A 41 8.35 15.15 8.04
N ILE A 42 8.29 14.01 8.72
CA ILE A 42 7.61 13.91 10.00
C ILE A 42 8.61 14.12 11.14
N PRO A 43 8.31 14.97 12.14
CA PRO A 43 9.13 15.10 13.33
C PRO A 43 9.31 13.77 14.07
N ALA A 44 10.50 13.54 14.63
CA ALA A 44 10.82 12.28 15.32
C ALA A 44 9.95 12.03 16.56
N ASP A 45 9.41 13.07 17.20
CA ASP A 45 8.53 13.00 18.36
C ASP A 45 7.05 12.75 18.00
N TYR A 46 6.72 12.67 16.70
CA TYR A 46 5.36 12.42 16.24
C TYR A 46 4.93 10.94 16.42
N TYR A 47 5.89 10.03 16.54
CA TYR A 47 5.65 8.59 16.70
C TYR A 47 6.21 8.04 18.00
N ASP A 48 5.47 7.11 18.60
CA ASP A 48 5.92 6.33 19.75
C ASP A 48 6.46 4.98 19.26
N CYS A 49 7.78 4.77 19.35
CA CYS A 49 8.42 3.53 18.92
C CYS A 49 8.03 2.30 19.77
N HIS A 50 7.35 2.47 20.91
CA HIS A 50 6.74 1.34 21.62
C HIS A 50 5.44 0.84 20.98
N SER A 51 4.89 1.58 20.00
CA SER A 51 3.64 1.26 19.33
C SER A 51 3.81 0.70 17.91
N VAL A 52 5.01 0.20 17.56
CA VAL A 52 5.28 -0.39 16.24
C VAL A 52 4.36 -1.60 16.00
N THR A 53 3.55 -1.52 14.95
CA THR A 53 2.59 -2.56 14.55
C THR A 53 3.12 -3.36 13.36
N ARG A 54 4.15 -4.20 13.59
CA ARG A 54 4.63 -5.15 12.58
C ARG A 54 4.44 -6.61 13.04
N PRO A 55 4.05 -7.53 12.14
CA PRO A 55 3.92 -8.95 12.47
C PRO A 55 5.24 -9.58 12.95
N ASP A 56 5.24 -10.11 14.16
CA ASP A 56 6.36 -10.86 14.74
C ASP A 56 5.84 -12.18 15.34
N PRO A 57 5.61 -13.20 14.48
CA PRO A 57 5.04 -14.47 14.94
C PRO A 57 6.07 -15.33 15.67
N ASP A 58 5.57 -16.15 16.58
CA ASP A 58 6.37 -17.14 17.30
C ASP A 58 7.02 -18.16 16.37
N VAL A 59 8.08 -18.79 16.87
CA VAL A 59 8.77 -19.89 16.19
C VAL A 59 7.82 -21.08 16.04
N LEU A 60 7.69 -21.56 14.80
CA LEU A 60 6.86 -22.70 14.45
C LEU A 60 7.57 -24.02 14.82
N THR A 61 6.75 -25.04 15.11
CA THR A 61 7.24 -26.37 15.53
C THR A 61 7.13 -27.43 14.43
N ASP A 62 6.39 -27.14 13.35
CA ASP A 62 6.26 -28.02 12.19
C ASP A 62 7.39 -27.72 11.19
N ASP A 63 8.20 -28.73 10.88
CA ASP A 63 9.34 -28.63 9.96
C ASP A 63 8.93 -28.26 8.53
N ASP A 64 7.70 -28.58 8.12
CA ASP A 64 7.17 -28.25 6.80
C ASP A 64 6.54 -26.85 6.74
N ALA A 65 6.44 -26.14 7.87
CA ALA A 65 5.84 -24.82 7.91
C ALA A 65 6.78 -23.73 7.39
N LEU A 66 6.21 -22.60 6.95
CA LEU A 66 7.05 -21.49 6.50
C LEU A 66 7.82 -20.89 7.69
N VAL A 67 9.14 -20.76 7.52
CA VAL A 67 9.97 -20.00 8.45
C VAL A 67 9.69 -18.51 8.30
N THR A 68 9.76 -17.78 9.41
CA THR A 68 9.69 -16.32 9.47
C THR A 68 10.81 -15.70 8.64
N LEU A 69 10.56 -14.51 8.08
CA LEU A 69 11.62 -13.73 7.44
C LEU A 69 12.06 -12.59 8.37
N PRO A 70 13.37 -12.40 8.59
CA PRO A 70 13.86 -11.21 9.26
C PRO A 70 13.53 -9.97 8.42
N TYR A 71 13.20 -8.87 9.10
CA TYR A 71 13.03 -7.58 8.43
C TYR A 71 14.39 -7.04 7.94
N PRO A 72 14.44 -6.39 6.76
CA PRO A 72 15.68 -5.83 6.23
C PRO A 72 16.20 -4.68 7.10
N THR A 73 17.51 -4.45 7.04
CA THR A 73 18.15 -3.28 7.64
C THR A 73 17.77 -2.01 6.87
N PRO A 74 17.55 -0.87 7.53
CA PRO A 74 17.20 0.38 6.84
C PRO A 74 18.24 0.79 5.80
N PRO A 75 17.83 1.56 4.77
CA PRO A 75 18.77 2.23 3.87
C PRO A 75 19.76 3.08 4.67
N SER A 76 21.01 3.14 4.22
CA SER A 76 22.02 4.00 4.84
C SER A 76 21.78 5.46 4.44
N TRP A 77 21.10 6.21 5.30
CA TRP A 77 20.86 7.66 5.12
C TRP A 77 22.13 8.51 5.25
N THR A 78 23.23 7.94 5.74
CA THR A 78 24.41 8.65 6.23
C THR A 78 25.69 8.40 5.43
N GLU A 79 25.64 7.77 4.24
CA GLU A 79 26.79 7.80 3.31
C GLU A 79 26.91 9.18 2.66
N LYS A 80 27.22 10.20 3.48
CA LYS A 80 27.93 11.40 3.02
C LYS A 80 29.34 10.94 2.71
N ASP A 81 29.54 10.50 1.48
CA ASP A 81 30.90 10.34 0.98
C ASP A 81 31.54 11.73 1.04
N ASP A 82 32.53 11.92 1.92
CA ASP A 82 33.28 13.18 2.09
C ASP A 82 34.09 13.57 0.82
N SER A 83 33.95 12.79 -0.25
CA SER A 83 34.63 12.96 -1.52
C SER A 83 33.70 13.60 -2.57
N SER A 84 33.68 14.94 -2.60
CA SER A 84 33.46 15.82 -3.76
C SER A 84 32.48 15.39 -4.90
N ASP A 85 31.43 16.18 -5.07
CA ASP A 85 30.73 16.50 -6.34
C ASP A 85 29.76 15.51 -7.00
N HIS A 86 29.34 14.41 -6.37
CA HIS A 86 28.28 13.54 -6.94
C HIS A 86 27.04 13.37 -6.05
N ALA A 87 25.87 13.55 -6.67
CA ALA A 87 24.56 13.58 -6.03
C ALA A 87 24.21 12.22 -5.39
N SER A 88 24.12 12.17 -4.06
CA SER A 88 23.74 10.97 -3.27
C SER A 88 22.26 10.56 -3.43
N SER A 89 21.43 11.39 -4.08
CA SER A 89 19.97 11.24 -4.13
C SER A 89 19.44 10.05 -4.96
N PRO A 90 19.95 9.73 -6.17
CA PRO A 90 19.42 8.62 -6.96
C PRO A 90 19.64 7.25 -6.28
N VAL A 91 20.79 7.08 -5.62
CA VAL A 91 21.15 5.84 -4.91
C VAL A 91 20.22 5.61 -3.72
N LEU A 92 19.92 6.65 -2.95
CA LEU A 92 19.00 6.57 -1.82
C LEU A 92 17.59 6.18 -2.27
N VAL A 93 17.07 6.79 -3.34
CA VAL A 93 15.74 6.49 -3.87
C VAL A 93 15.63 5.04 -4.37
N ASP A 94 16.63 4.55 -5.10
CA ASP A 94 16.66 3.17 -5.59
C ASP A 94 16.79 2.17 -4.42
N SER A 95 17.62 2.50 -3.41
CA SER A 95 17.78 1.68 -2.22
C SER A 95 16.50 1.60 -1.38
N ALA A 96 15.74 2.70 -1.30
CA ALA A 96 14.45 2.75 -0.60
C ALA A 96 13.40 1.86 -1.28
N ALA A 97 13.35 1.82 -2.61
CA ALA A 97 12.45 0.93 -3.35
C ALA A 97 12.77 -0.56 -3.13
N ALA A 98 14.08 -0.90 -3.14
CA ALA A 98 14.53 -2.26 -2.82
C ALA A 98 14.19 -2.63 -1.38
N TYR A 99 14.50 -1.76 -0.43
CA TYR A 99 14.16 -1.92 0.98
C TYR A 99 12.66 -2.14 1.19
N ALA A 100 11.79 -1.28 0.64
CA ALA A 100 10.33 -1.41 0.78
C ALA A 100 9.82 -2.76 0.25
N THR A 101 10.43 -3.27 -0.81
CA THR A 101 10.04 -4.55 -1.42
C THR A 101 10.43 -5.73 -0.54
N GLU A 102 11.65 -5.77 -0.02
CA GLU A 102 12.07 -6.82 0.91
C GLU A 102 11.34 -6.72 2.25
N PHE A 103 11.07 -5.50 2.71
CA PHE A 103 10.27 -5.26 3.90
C PHE A 103 8.86 -5.80 3.74
N GLU A 104 8.18 -5.54 2.62
CA GLU A 104 6.84 -6.08 2.38
C GLU A 104 6.83 -7.61 2.24
N ARG A 105 7.88 -8.20 1.67
CA ARG A 105 8.03 -9.66 1.66
C ARG A 105 8.09 -10.23 3.07
N ALA A 106 8.92 -9.65 3.94
CA ALA A 106 9.00 -10.06 5.34
C ALA A 106 7.65 -9.83 6.06
N TYR A 107 7.06 -8.64 5.87
CA TYR A 107 5.78 -8.27 6.47
C TYR A 107 4.66 -9.25 6.11
N ARG A 108 4.43 -9.50 4.82
CA ARG A 108 3.36 -10.40 4.35
C ARG A 108 3.60 -11.85 4.77
N ARG A 109 4.87 -12.29 4.80
CA ARG A 109 5.19 -13.65 5.25
C ARG A 109 4.94 -13.82 6.74
N ASN A 110 5.44 -12.90 7.54
CA ASN A 110 5.27 -12.93 8.98
C ASN A 110 3.79 -12.75 9.37
N GLU A 111 3.02 -11.93 8.64
CA GLU A 111 1.56 -11.83 8.81
C GLU A 111 0.86 -13.16 8.50
N PHE A 112 1.23 -13.81 7.39
CA PHE A 112 0.64 -15.09 7.00
C PHE A 112 0.95 -16.19 8.02
N ILE A 113 2.18 -16.22 8.54
CA ILE A 113 2.58 -17.12 9.63
C ILE A 113 1.83 -16.78 10.92
N ALA A 114 1.72 -15.51 11.32
CA ALA A 114 0.98 -15.11 12.51
C ALA A 114 -0.48 -15.57 12.46
N ARG A 115 -1.07 -15.57 11.26
CA ARG A 115 -2.48 -15.95 11.05
C ARG A 115 -2.70 -17.46 10.99
N PHE A 116 -1.81 -18.22 10.34
CA PHE A 116 -2.04 -19.64 10.04
C PHE A 116 -1.05 -20.60 10.71
N GLY A 117 0.00 -20.09 11.34
CA GLY A 117 1.00 -20.85 12.09
C GLY A 117 1.57 -22.03 11.30
N ASN A 118 1.55 -23.20 11.93
CA ASN A 118 2.05 -24.46 11.39
C ASN A 118 1.34 -24.93 10.10
N GLU A 119 0.22 -24.31 9.71
CA GLU A 119 -0.47 -24.66 8.46
C GLU A 119 0.14 -23.98 7.23
N THR A 120 0.99 -22.97 7.41
CA THR A 120 1.63 -22.27 6.28
C THR A 120 2.53 -23.20 5.47
N ARG A 121 2.53 -23.10 4.13
CA ARG A 121 3.34 -23.95 3.25
C ARG A 121 4.09 -23.18 2.18
N THR A 122 3.40 -22.29 1.48
CA THR A 122 4.01 -21.49 0.41
C THR A 122 3.57 -20.04 0.50
N LEU A 123 4.48 -19.13 0.18
CA LEU A 123 4.17 -17.72 -0.01
C LEU A 123 5.11 -17.19 -1.08
N SER A 124 4.54 -16.52 -2.08
CA SER A 124 5.29 -15.87 -3.15
C SER A 124 4.75 -14.46 -3.36
N LEU A 125 5.62 -13.47 -3.21
CA LEU A 125 5.31 -12.08 -3.51
C LEU A 125 6.13 -11.65 -4.72
N ARG A 126 5.43 -11.22 -5.77
CA ARG A 126 6.04 -10.70 -6.99
C ARG A 126 5.65 -9.25 -7.20
N ARG A 127 6.60 -8.34 -6.98
CA ARG A 127 6.47 -6.93 -7.36
C ARG A 127 6.30 -6.81 -8.87
N THR A 128 5.25 -6.14 -9.29
CA THR A 128 4.94 -5.87 -10.70
C THR A 128 5.35 -4.47 -11.09
N GLU A 129 5.26 -3.51 -10.18
CA GLU A 129 5.54 -2.10 -10.43
C GLU A 129 5.98 -1.40 -9.14
N HIS A 130 6.68 -0.29 -9.26
CA HIS A 130 6.95 0.62 -8.15
C HIS A 130 7.08 2.06 -8.65
N ARG A 131 6.86 3.00 -7.73
CA ARG A 131 7.05 4.43 -7.95
C ARG A 131 7.68 5.04 -6.71
N THR A 132 8.57 6.00 -6.90
CA THR A 132 9.23 6.68 -5.80
C THR A 132 9.10 8.20 -5.92
N ALA A 133 9.22 8.88 -4.79
CA ALA A 133 9.46 10.32 -4.74
C ALA A 133 10.33 10.66 -3.53
N ALA A 134 11.35 11.49 -3.76
CA ALA A 134 12.09 12.12 -2.69
C ALA A 134 11.21 13.12 -1.94
N VAL A 135 11.38 13.19 -0.63
CA VAL A 135 10.79 14.19 0.26
C VAL A 135 11.94 15.06 0.81
N GLY A 136 11.73 16.37 0.86
CA GLY A 136 12.80 17.34 1.10
C GLY A 136 13.42 17.83 -0.20
N SER A 137 14.76 17.94 -0.27
CA SER A 137 15.44 18.38 -1.49
C SER A 137 15.62 17.23 -2.49
N ALA A 138 15.43 17.51 -3.78
CA ALA A 138 15.72 16.56 -4.85
C ALA A 138 17.19 16.09 -4.87
N THR A 139 18.11 16.90 -4.34
CA THR A 139 19.55 16.57 -4.26
C THR A 139 19.97 15.95 -2.93
N ASN A 140 19.19 16.15 -1.87
CA ASN A 140 19.42 15.66 -0.51
C ASN A 140 18.04 15.31 0.07
N ALA A 141 17.56 14.11 -0.24
CA ALA A 141 16.26 13.66 0.23
C ALA A 141 16.37 13.29 1.71
N ASP A 142 15.51 13.89 2.54
CA ASP A 142 15.45 13.59 3.98
C ASP A 142 14.56 12.37 4.24
N ALA A 143 13.65 12.07 3.31
CA ALA A 143 12.82 10.88 3.31
C ALA A 143 12.49 10.46 1.87
N VAL A 144 11.99 9.23 1.70
CA VAL A 144 11.53 8.71 0.41
C VAL A 144 10.14 8.10 0.56
N MET A 145 9.24 8.51 -0.32
CA MET A 145 7.95 7.87 -0.52
C MET A 145 8.10 6.77 -1.57
N VAL A 146 7.59 5.58 -1.27
CA VAL A 146 7.64 4.42 -2.19
C VAL A 146 6.27 3.79 -2.30
N ALA A 147 5.68 3.80 -3.48
CA ALA A 147 4.53 2.95 -3.80
C ALA A 147 5.01 1.68 -4.48
N ILE A 148 4.51 0.52 -4.05
CA ILE A 148 4.74 -0.77 -4.69
C ILE A 148 3.42 -1.40 -5.09
N ARG A 149 3.41 -2.04 -6.26
CA ARG A 149 2.34 -2.91 -6.75
C ARG A 149 2.88 -4.33 -6.82
N TYR A 150 2.12 -5.30 -6.31
CA TYR A 150 2.54 -6.69 -6.33
C TYR A 150 1.37 -7.66 -6.37
N ASN A 151 1.69 -8.90 -6.75
CA ASN A 151 0.80 -10.05 -6.63
C ASN A 151 1.31 -10.98 -5.53
N LEU A 152 0.40 -11.62 -4.83
CA LEU A 152 0.68 -12.49 -3.70
C LEU A 152 -0.01 -13.83 -3.89
N ALA A 153 0.76 -14.91 -3.88
CA ALA A 153 0.26 -16.28 -3.83
C ALA A 153 0.52 -16.86 -2.44
N THR A 154 -0.49 -17.43 -1.81
CA THR A 154 -0.38 -18.05 -0.47
C THR A 154 -0.94 -19.47 -0.45
N GLY A 155 -0.24 -20.40 0.19
CA GLY A 155 -0.65 -21.79 0.33
C GLY A 155 -0.57 -22.25 1.77
N THR A 156 -1.64 -22.90 2.24
CA THR A 156 -1.68 -23.63 3.50
C THR A 156 -1.59 -25.14 3.23
N ARG A 157 -1.41 -25.99 4.25
CA ARG A 157 -1.42 -27.45 4.11
C ARG A 157 -2.64 -27.96 3.33
N HIS A 158 -3.80 -27.34 3.53
CA HIS A 158 -5.07 -27.69 2.88
C HIS A 158 -5.22 -27.13 1.46
N SER A 159 -4.40 -26.14 1.07
CA SER A 159 -4.50 -25.44 -0.22
C SER A 159 -3.16 -25.29 -0.94
N ALA A 160 -2.14 -26.09 -0.57
CA ALA A 160 -0.81 -25.94 -1.12
C ALA A 160 -0.75 -26.28 -2.62
N ALA A 161 -1.61 -27.21 -3.07
CA ALA A 161 -1.75 -27.59 -4.48
C ALA A 161 -2.53 -26.58 -5.32
N ASP A 162 -3.31 -25.70 -4.68
CA ASP A 162 -4.09 -24.63 -5.33
C ASP A 162 -3.98 -23.34 -4.48
N PRO A 163 -2.86 -22.61 -4.59
CA PRO A 163 -2.60 -21.41 -3.79
C PRO A 163 -3.67 -20.35 -4.02
N ARG A 164 -3.96 -19.57 -2.97
CA ARG A 164 -4.82 -18.39 -3.06
C ARG A 164 -4.00 -17.24 -3.61
N ASP A 165 -4.40 -16.77 -4.78
CA ASP A 165 -3.80 -15.62 -5.44
C ASP A 165 -4.58 -14.33 -5.17
N GLU A 166 -3.87 -13.33 -4.67
CA GLU A 166 -4.30 -11.94 -4.59
C GLU A 166 -3.50 -11.13 -5.62
N TRP A 167 -4.20 -10.40 -6.48
CA TRP A 167 -3.60 -9.62 -7.56
C TRP A 167 -3.71 -8.13 -7.26
N ASP A 168 -2.79 -7.35 -7.82
CA ASP A 168 -2.86 -5.90 -7.80
C ASP A 168 -2.92 -5.29 -6.39
N ILE A 169 -2.19 -5.87 -5.45
CA ILE A 169 -2.06 -5.26 -4.11
C ILE A 169 -1.14 -4.06 -4.21
N ARG A 170 -1.55 -2.95 -3.58
CA ARG A 170 -0.85 -1.68 -3.61
C ARG A 170 -0.60 -1.16 -2.20
N VAL A 171 0.64 -0.79 -1.94
CA VAL A 171 1.09 -0.31 -0.64
C VAL A 171 2.03 0.86 -0.86
N THR A 172 1.86 1.90 -0.06
CA THR A 172 2.73 3.08 -0.03
C THR A 172 3.50 3.09 1.28
N TYR A 173 4.77 3.46 1.19
CA TYR A 173 5.68 3.62 2.30
C TYR A 173 6.19 5.05 2.37
N TYR A 174 6.37 5.52 3.59
CA TYR A 174 7.26 6.63 3.91
C TYR A 174 8.43 6.05 4.69
N ILE A 175 9.65 6.34 4.25
CA ILE A 175 10.89 5.83 4.85
C ILE A 175 11.79 7.03 5.08
N ASP A 176 12.24 7.20 6.31
CA ASP A 176 13.31 8.16 6.66
C ASP A 176 14.37 7.48 7.55
N GLU A 177 15.28 8.28 8.10
CA GLU A 177 16.35 7.78 8.96
C GLU A 177 15.87 7.20 10.30
N ASN A 178 14.65 7.54 10.73
CA ASN A 178 14.12 7.23 12.05
C ASN A 178 13.02 6.18 12.01
N VAL A 179 12.15 6.19 11.01
CA VAL A 179 10.92 5.39 10.97
C VAL A 179 10.56 4.86 9.58
N VAL A 180 9.68 3.85 9.57
CA VAL A 180 8.96 3.40 8.38
C VAL A 180 7.48 3.38 8.67
N LEU A 181 6.72 4.01 7.78
CA LEU A 181 5.26 3.99 7.78
C LEU A 181 4.76 3.22 6.58
N ARG A 182 3.67 2.48 6.77
CA ARG A 182 3.05 1.66 5.73
C ARG A 182 1.56 1.98 5.65
N ALA A 183 1.07 2.26 4.46
CA ALA A 183 -0.36 2.41 4.20
C ALA A 183 -0.79 1.56 3.01
N ARG A 184 -1.89 0.84 3.16
CA ARG A 184 -2.45 0.00 2.09
C ARG A 184 -3.47 0.80 1.29
N TYR A 185 -3.39 0.71 -0.04
CA TYR A 185 -4.41 1.27 -0.92
C TYR A 185 -5.50 0.23 -1.17
N ASP A 186 -6.73 0.55 -0.76
CA ASP A 186 -7.92 -0.31 -0.96
C ASP A 186 -8.90 0.26 -2.02
N GLY A 187 -8.44 1.22 -2.83
CA GLY A 187 -9.24 1.80 -3.92
C GLY A 187 -9.11 1.06 -5.26
N VAL A 188 -9.59 1.69 -6.34
CA VAL A 188 -9.69 1.10 -7.69
C VAL A 188 -8.91 1.85 -8.78
N ALA A 189 -7.98 2.74 -8.43
CA ALA A 189 -7.19 3.48 -9.42
C ALA A 189 -6.51 2.53 -10.42
N GLU A 190 -6.35 2.93 -11.68
CA GLU A 190 -5.61 2.11 -12.66
C GLU A 190 -4.10 2.30 -12.53
N GLU A 191 -3.66 3.51 -12.21
CA GLU A 191 -2.25 3.90 -12.10
C GLU A 191 -1.69 3.75 -10.68
N LEU A 192 -0.38 3.51 -10.58
CA LEU A 192 0.32 3.51 -9.30
C LEU A 192 0.63 4.95 -8.85
N ALA A 193 -0.12 5.41 -7.86
CA ALA A 193 0.06 6.69 -7.19
C ALA A 193 0.78 6.52 -5.85
N LEU A 194 1.33 7.62 -5.32
CA LEU A 194 1.89 7.69 -3.96
C LEU A 194 0.78 7.98 -2.93
N GLU A 195 -0.33 7.26 -3.07
CA GLU A 195 -1.53 7.37 -2.24
C GLU A 195 -1.97 5.98 -1.78
N PRO A 196 -2.52 5.82 -0.57
CA PRO A 196 -2.67 6.86 0.46
C PRO A 196 -1.31 7.32 1.00
N ASP A 197 -1.26 8.53 1.55
CA ASP A 197 -0.05 9.09 2.14
C ASP A 197 0.19 8.46 3.54
N PRO A 198 1.24 7.64 3.73
CA PRO A 198 1.45 6.91 4.98
C PRO A 198 1.71 7.81 6.18
N ARG A 199 2.10 9.06 5.94
CA ARG A 199 2.31 10.06 6.99
C ARG A 199 1.02 10.44 7.72
N TRP A 200 -0.12 10.24 7.08
CA TRP A 200 -1.44 10.59 7.62
C TRP A 200 -2.35 9.38 7.80
N GLU A 201 -2.21 8.38 6.94
CA GLU A 201 -3.14 7.25 6.81
C GLU A 201 -2.42 5.91 6.97
N GLY A 202 -1.15 5.93 7.38
CA GLY A 202 -0.33 4.74 7.56
C GLY A 202 -0.08 4.37 9.02
N ASP A 203 0.39 3.14 9.19
CA ASP A 203 0.80 2.58 10.46
C ASP A 203 2.32 2.63 10.60
N LEU A 204 2.81 2.84 11.82
CA LEU A 204 4.23 2.74 12.16
C LEU A 204 4.66 1.26 12.16
N VAL A 205 5.50 0.87 11.20
CA VAL A 205 5.94 -0.52 11.02
C VAL A 205 7.41 -0.76 11.32
N ALA A 206 8.22 0.29 11.48
CA ALA A 206 9.58 0.18 12.00
C ALA A 206 10.07 1.48 12.62
N CYS A 207 10.95 1.36 13.61
CA CYS A 207 11.77 2.44 14.16
C CYS A 207 13.25 2.04 14.11
N PHE A 208 14.12 3.02 13.87
CA PHE A 208 15.59 2.88 13.77
C PHE A 208 16.36 3.83 14.67
N GLY A 209 15.68 4.82 15.25
CA GLY A 209 16.26 5.76 16.21
C GLY A 209 16.88 5.03 17.41
N ARG A 210 17.86 5.67 18.05
CA ARG A 210 18.48 5.15 19.27
C ARG A 210 17.47 5.20 20.42
N GLU A 211 17.11 4.02 20.95
CA GLU A 211 16.59 3.87 22.31
C GLU A 211 17.61 4.34 23.36
#